data_AF-A0A7S0ZZ42-F1
#
_entry.id   AF-A0A7S0ZZ42-F1
#
_cell.length_a   1.000
_cell.length_b   1.000
_cell.length_c   1.000
_cell.angle_alpha   90.00
_cell.angle_beta   90.00
_cell.angle_gamma   90.00
#
_symmetry.space_group_name_H-M   'P 1'
#
loop_
_entity.id
_entity.type
_entity.pdbx_description
1 polymer ?
#
loop_
_entity_poly.entity_id
_entity_poly.type
_entity_poly.pdbx_seq_one_letter_code
_entity_poly.pdbx_strand_id
1 'polypeptide(L)'
;WNRGYNNAFRKDNSRSDSVGLGGNIAKSLSALSYCTSVAEVPPTFDAKTEDAGNGSLMRFAPIPVYYHCAPLEEMHNAARSSSYTTHPGIIAAESCAFLAHLIRRALDLRESMGPQDFLDRYTQEYYEVSGLAGKYGWGYDQMRWLVTSCPLKETERCWNWKADSLDIAGTLRARGMRYNGYPVSKGYFGSFCLDGLAMAL
;
A
#
# COMPACT_ATOMS: atom_id res chain seq x y z
N TRP A 1 12.00 -9.55 -14.33
CA TRP A 1 11.45 -10.90 -14.21
C TRP A 1 11.85 -11.78 -15.39
N ASN A 2 11.33 -11.49 -16.59
CA ASN A 2 11.58 -12.24 -17.85
C ASN A 2 13.01 -12.10 -18.42
N ARG A 3 13.91 -11.44 -17.68
CA ARG A 3 15.29 -11.15 -18.08
C ARG A 3 16.30 -11.52 -16.97
N GLY A 4 15.85 -12.20 -15.91
CA GLY A 4 16.76 -12.79 -14.90
C GLY A 4 17.51 -11.84 -13.96
N TYR A 5 17.24 -10.52 -13.99
CA TYR A 5 18.01 -9.52 -13.24
C TYR A 5 17.94 -9.64 -11.70
N ASN A 6 16.94 -10.33 -11.13
CA ASN A 6 16.81 -10.50 -9.68
C ASN A 6 16.66 -11.99 -9.34
N ASN A 7 17.73 -12.76 -9.55
CA ASN A 7 17.78 -14.19 -9.25
C ASN A 7 18.30 -14.41 -7.82
N ALA A 8 17.55 -15.18 -7.02
CA ALA A 8 18.04 -15.68 -5.73
C ALA A 8 18.95 -16.91 -5.90
N PHE A 9 19.15 -17.33 -7.15
CA PHE A 9 19.72 -18.62 -7.52
C PHE A 9 21.10 -18.48 -8.18
N ARG A 10 21.89 -17.47 -7.81
CA ARG A 10 23.24 -17.22 -8.38
C ARG A 10 24.13 -18.47 -8.46
N LYS A 11 23.97 -19.43 -7.54
CA LYS A 11 24.75 -20.69 -7.48
C LYS A 11 24.06 -21.90 -8.11
N ASP A 12 22.82 -21.76 -8.55
CA ASP A 12 22.03 -22.83 -9.16
C ASP A 12 21.76 -22.47 -10.63
N ASN A 13 22.64 -22.95 -11.51
CA ASN A 13 22.58 -22.70 -12.94
C ASN A 13 21.39 -23.37 -13.64
N SER A 14 20.60 -24.21 -12.93
CA SER A 14 19.38 -24.82 -13.49
C SER A 14 18.18 -23.86 -13.46
N ARG A 15 18.28 -22.73 -12.75
CA ARG A 15 17.20 -21.76 -12.58
C ARG A 15 17.65 -20.38 -13.05
N SER A 16 16.97 -19.84 -14.07
CA SER A 16 17.25 -18.51 -14.64
C SER A 16 16.21 -17.44 -14.29
N ASP A 17 15.07 -17.85 -13.73
CA ASP A 17 13.96 -16.94 -13.47
C ASP A 17 14.17 -16.13 -12.18
N SER A 18 13.62 -14.91 -12.18
CA SER A 18 13.57 -14.09 -10.98
C SER A 18 12.57 -14.66 -9.95
N VAL A 19 12.67 -14.28 -8.67
CA VAL A 19 11.76 -14.72 -7.57
C VAL A 19 11.11 -13.56 -6.80
N GLY A 20 9.93 -13.78 -6.20
CA GLY A 20 9.13 -12.75 -5.50
C GLY A 20 8.12 -11.91 -6.32
N LEU A 21 7.68 -12.30 -7.53
CA LEU A 21 6.70 -11.54 -8.32
C LEU A 21 5.28 -11.90 -7.91
N GLY A 22 4.57 -10.92 -7.35
CA GLY A 22 3.14 -11.03 -7.09
C GLY A 22 2.32 -11.03 -8.39
N GLY A 23 1.16 -11.68 -8.35
CA GLY A 23 0.28 -11.83 -9.52
C GLY A 23 -0.17 -10.48 -10.13
N ASN A 24 -0.34 -9.45 -9.31
CA ASN A 24 -0.76 -8.11 -9.75
C ASN A 24 0.31 -7.43 -10.60
N ILE A 25 1.56 -7.41 -10.12
CA ILE A 25 2.71 -6.93 -10.88
C ILE A 25 2.91 -7.77 -12.15
N ALA A 26 2.71 -9.09 -12.07
CA ALA A 26 2.82 -9.96 -13.24
C ALA A 26 1.84 -9.55 -14.35
N LYS A 27 0.59 -9.24 -14.00
CA LYS A 27 -0.42 -8.75 -14.95
C LYS A 27 -0.03 -7.39 -15.52
N SER A 28 0.43 -6.44 -14.69
CA SER A 28 0.83 -5.12 -15.16
C SER A 28 2.02 -5.19 -16.12
N LEU A 29 3.01 -6.03 -15.83
CA LEU A 29 4.14 -6.26 -16.75
C LEU A 29 3.71 -6.96 -18.04
N SER A 30 2.77 -7.91 -17.96
CA SER A 30 2.23 -8.59 -19.13
C SER A 30 1.45 -7.63 -20.03
N ALA A 31 0.76 -6.62 -19.48
CA ALA A 31 0.07 -5.62 -20.28
C ALA A 31 1.02 -4.78 -21.15
N LEU A 32 2.28 -4.64 -20.71
CA LEU A 32 3.32 -3.94 -21.47
C LEU A 32 3.97 -4.80 -22.56
N SER A 33 3.67 -6.09 -22.66
CA SER A 33 4.35 -6.98 -23.62
C SER A 33 4.10 -6.61 -25.08
N TYR A 34 3.03 -5.84 -25.34
CA TYR A 34 2.65 -5.37 -26.67
C TYR A 34 3.22 -3.99 -27.00
N CYS A 35 3.78 -3.27 -26.02
CA CYS A 35 4.41 -1.98 -26.25
C CYS A 35 5.77 -2.18 -26.93
N THR A 36 5.99 -1.49 -28.04
CA THR A 36 7.24 -1.53 -28.82
C THR A 36 8.15 -0.34 -28.53
N SER A 37 7.62 0.69 -27.87
CA SER A 37 8.35 1.89 -27.46
C SER A 37 7.91 2.38 -26.09
N VAL A 38 8.73 3.21 -25.44
CA VAL A 38 8.40 3.84 -24.15
C VAL A 38 7.21 4.80 -24.29
N ALA A 39 7.03 5.42 -25.46
CA ALA A 39 5.92 6.33 -25.71
C ALA A 39 4.55 5.63 -25.71
N GLU A 40 4.53 4.31 -25.93
CA GLU A 40 3.31 3.48 -25.89
C GLU A 40 2.98 2.97 -24.49
N VAL A 41 3.88 3.14 -23.51
CA VAL A 41 3.65 2.68 -22.14
C VAL A 41 2.65 3.62 -21.48
N PRO A 42 1.45 3.14 -21.11
CA PRO A 42 0.48 3.99 -20.44
C PRO A 42 1.00 4.42 -19.06
N PRO A 43 0.67 5.63 -18.60
CA PRO A 43 1.11 6.12 -17.29
C PRO A 43 0.49 5.33 -16.12
N THR A 44 -0.63 4.66 -16.37
CA THR A 44 -1.37 3.85 -15.41
C THR A 44 -1.65 2.45 -15.98
N PHE A 45 -1.66 1.46 -15.11
CA PHE A 45 -2.08 0.11 -15.46
C PHE A 45 -3.60 0.02 -15.41
N ASP A 46 -4.23 -0.32 -16.53
CA ASP A 46 -5.68 -0.50 -16.61
C ASP A 46 -6.07 -1.93 -16.22
N ALA A 47 -6.92 -2.07 -15.20
CA ALA A 47 -7.52 -3.33 -14.82
C ALA A 47 -8.96 -3.11 -14.32
N LYS A 48 -9.83 -4.09 -14.60
CA LYS A 48 -11.25 -4.05 -14.18
C LYS A 48 -11.49 -4.25 -12.69
N THR A 49 -10.44 -4.48 -11.90
CA THR A 49 -10.53 -4.86 -10.48
C THR A 49 -9.87 -3.81 -9.60
N GLU A 50 -10.47 -3.56 -8.43
CA GLU A 50 -9.91 -2.74 -7.34
C GLU A 50 -8.70 -3.44 -6.70
N ASP A 51 -7.62 -3.50 -7.45
CA ASP A 51 -6.44 -4.24 -7.07
C ASP A 51 -5.67 -3.51 -5.95
N ALA A 52 -5.92 -3.98 -4.72
CA ALA A 52 -5.43 -3.39 -3.48
C ALA A 52 -4.37 -4.25 -2.76
N GLY A 53 -3.51 -4.92 -3.54
CA GLY A 53 -2.36 -5.64 -2.99
C GLY A 53 -1.29 -4.70 -2.40
N ASN A 54 -0.47 -5.22 -1.49
CA ASN A 54 0.59 -4.44 -0.82
C ASN A 54 1.83 -4.11 -1.70
N GLY A 55 1.88 -4.61 -2.94
CA GLY A 55 3.08 -4.53 -3.78
C GLY A 55 3.47 -3.11 -4.20
N SER A 56 2.52 -2.15 -4.19
CA SER A 56 2.83 -0.73 -4.38
C SER A 56 3.57 -0.14 -3.17
N LEU A 57 3.16 -0.51 -1.95
CA LEU A 57 3.80 -0.07 -0.70
C LEU A 57 5.22 -0.62 -0.53
N MET A 58 5.46 -1.88 -0.92
CA MET A 58 6.74 -2.56 -0.72
C MET A 58 7.94 -1.91 -1.44
N ARG A 59 7.70 -1.05 -2.43
CA ARG A 59 8.75 -0.36 -3.22
C ARG A 59 8.71 1.16 -3.08
N PHE A 60 7.98 1.66 -2.09
CA PHE A 60 7.46 3.01 -2.12
C PHE A 60 8.41 4.10 -1.59
N ALA A 61 9.31 3.77 -0.68
CA ALA A 61 10.17 4.72 0.05
C ALA A 61 10.89 5.80 -0.82
N PRO A 62 11.34 5.53 -2.07
CA PRO A 62 11.98 6.56 -2.88
C PRO A 62 11.12 7.79 -3.19
N ILE A 63 9.79 7.65 -3.29
CA ILE A 63 8.89 8.77 -3.61
C ILE A 63 8.93 9.87 -2.54
N PRO A 64 8.61 9.61 -1.25
CA PRO A 64 8.64 10.65 -0.22
C PRO A 64 10.05 11.18 0.06
N VAL A 65 11.11 10.41 -0.21
CA VAL A 65 12.49 10.90 -0.13
C VAL A 65 12.78 11.90 -1.23
N TYR A 66 12.41 11.61 -2.48
CA TYR A 66 12.63 12.52 -3.60
C TYR A 66 11.79 13.81 -3.46
N TYR A 67 10.51 13.66 -3.14
CA TYR A 67 9.56 14.76 -3.00
C TYR A 67 9.57 15.43 -1.62
N HIS A 68 10.56 15.17 -0.77
CA HIS A 68 10.52 15.68 0.61
C HIS A 68 10.37 17.21 0.62
N CYS A 69 11.16 17.97 -0.11
CA CYS A 69 11.02 19.43 -0.15
C CYS A 69 9.82 19.98 -0.96
N ALA A 70 9.02 19.13 -1.61
CA ALA A 70 7.89 19.58 -2.43
C ALA A 70 6.64 19.87 -1.57
N PRO A 71 5.65 20.60 -2.10
CA PRO A 71 4.33 20.71 -1.49
C PRO A 71 3.72 19.32 -1.21
N LEU A 72 3.03 19.17 -0.08
CA LEU A 72 2.44 17.87 0.32
C LEU A 72 1.49 17.30 -0.73
N GLU A 73 0.69 18.16 -1.38
CA GLU A 73 -0.23 17.74 -2.43
C GLU A 73 0.51 17.11 -3.62
N GLU A 74 1.64 17.70 -4.04
CA GLU A 74 2.46 17.17 -5.12
C GLU A 74 3.04 15.80 -4.76
N MET A 75 3.56 15.65 -3.54
CA MET A 75 4.04 14.37 -3.03
C MET A 75 2.91 13.32 -2.97
N HIS A 76 1.72 13.68 -2.49
CA HIS A 76 0.58 12.77 -2.43
C HIS A 76 0.13 12.35 -3.83
N ASN A 77 0.14 13.26 -4.80
CA ASN A 77 -0.21 12.96 -6.18
C ASN A 77 0.83 12.06 -6.87
N ALA A 78 2.12 12.30 -6.63
CA ALA A 78 3.20 11.42 -7.08
C ALA A 78 3.08 10.02 -6.43
N ALA A 79 2.69 9.96 -5.15
CA ALA A 79 2.49 8.72 -4.43
C ALA A 79 1.37 7.86 -5.01
N ARG A 80 0.20 8.47 -5.26
CA ARG A 80 -0.94 7.80 -5.91
C ARG A 80 -0.56 7.32 -7.31
N SER A 81 0.07 8.19 -8.11
CA SER A 81 0.54 7.87 -9.46
C SER A 81 1.48 6.66 -9.48
N SER A 82 2.42 6.59 -8.53
CA SER A 82 3.33 5.44 -8.39
C SER A 82 2.57 4.14 -8.13
N SER A 83 1.50 4.16 -7.32
CA SER A 83 0.63 2.99 -7.15
C SER A 83 -0.01 2.56 -8.47
N TYR A 84 -0.63 3.50 -9.18
CA TYR A 84 -1.38 3.25 -10.42
C TYR A 84 -0.55 2.62 -11.53
N THR A 85 0.78 2.72 -11.50
CA THR A 85 1.66 1.99 -12.44
C THR A 85 1.48 0.46 -12.41
N THR A 86 0.94 -0.09 -11.30
CA THR A 86 0.81 -1.55 -11.12
C THR A 86 -0.42 -1.99 -10.33
N HIS A 87 -0.97 -1.12 -9.49
CA HIS A 87 -2.10 -1.38 -8.60
C HIS A 87 -3.11 -0.24 -8.79
N PRO A 88 -4.10 -0.40 -9.69
CA PRO A 88 -5.05 0.66 -10.04
C PRO A 88 -6.05 0.99 -8.93
N GLY A 89 -6.17 0.15 -7.89
CA GLY A 89 -7.18 0.32 -6.86
C GLY A 89 -6.95 1.56 -5.99
N ILE A 90 -8.03 2.29 -5.69
CA ILE A 90 -7.98 3.54 -4.91
C ILE A 90 -7.40 3.31 -3.51
N ILE A 91 -7.65 2.13 -2.92
CA ILE A 91 -7.11 1.76 -1.60
C ILE A 91 -5.59 1.74 -1.63
N ALA A 92 -4.99 1.10 -2.64
CA ALA A 92 -3.53 1.03 -2.77
C ALA A 92 -2.93 2.42 -3.02
N ALA A 93 -3.60 3.24 -3.84
CA ALA A 93 -3.14 4.59 -4.14
C ALA A 93 -3.17 5.52 -2.91
N GLU A 94 -4.29 5.55 -2.18
CA GLU A 94 -4.40 6.34 -0.94
C GLU A 94 -3.49 5.79 0.17
N SER A 95 -3.27 4.46 0.22
CA SER A 95 -2.30 3.85 1.13
C SER A 95 -0.87 4.37 0.86
N CYS A 96 -0.47 4.48 -0.40
CA CYS A 96 0.82 5.07 -0.78
C CYS A 96 0.91 6.54 -0.38
N ALA A 97 -0.14 7.34 -0.62
CA ALA A 97 -0.16 8.75 -0.24
C ALA A 97 -0.06 8.94 1.29
N PHE A 98 -0.77 8.11 2.06
CA PHE A 98 -0.70 8.10 3.51
C PHE A 98 0.70 7.71 4.00
N LEU A 99 1.29 6.63 3.48
CA LEU A 99 2.65 6.23 3.85
C LEU A 99 3.69 7.30 3.48
N ALA A 100 3.52 7.99 2.35
CA ALA A 100 4.38 9.12 1.98
C ALA A 100 4.28 10.26 2.98
N HIS A 101 3.07 10.57 3.45
CA HIS A 101 2.85 11.59 4.47
C HIS A 101 3.61 11.25 5.75
N LEU A 102 3.48 10.02 6.25
CA LEU A 102 4.19 9.58 7.45
C LEU A 102 5.72 9.61 7.26
N ILE A 103 6.24 9.10 6.15
CA ILE A 103 7.69 9.13 5.87
C ILE A 103 8.19 10.59 5.81
N ARG A 104 7.46 11.48 5.13
CA ARG A 104 7.81 12.89 5.06
C ARG A 104 7.87 13.52 6.45
N ARG A 105 6.87 13.26 7.29
CA ARG A 105 6.83 13.78 8.64
C ARG A 105 7.95 13.21 9.51
N ALA A 106 8.33 11.96 9.32
CA ALA A 106 9.50 11.38 9.98
C ALA A 106 10.81 12.06 9.54
N LEU A 107 10.96 12.38 8.25
CA LEU A 107 12.13 13.12 7.73
C LEU A 107 12.20 14.57 8.25
N ASP A 108 11.06 15.18 8.57
CA ASP A 108 10.98 16.55 9.09
C ASP A 108 11.17 16.65 10.61
N LEU A 109 11.18 15.53 11.33
CA LEU A 109 11.36 15.53 12.78
C LEU A 109 12.73 16.14 13.15
N ARG A 110 12.69 17.19 13.95
CA ARG A 110 13.89 17.85 14.51
C ARG A 110 14.19 17.43 15.95
N GLU A 111 13.15 17.02 16.66
CA GLU A 111 13.21 16.60 18.05
C GLU A 111 12.66 15.19 18.18
N SER A 112 13.09 14.48 19.22
CA SER A 112 12.59 13.14 19.52
C SER A 112 11.09 13.22 19.84
N MET A 113 10.31 12.36 19.18
CA MET A 113 8.88 12.21 19.41
C MET A 113 8.59 10.72 19.65
N GLY A 114 7.70 10.43 20.60
CA GLY A 114 7.25 9.05 20.82
C GLY A 114 6.51 8.52 19.59
N PRO A 115 6.63 7.23 19.26
CA PRO A 115 5.95 6.66 18.09
C PRO A 115 4.43 6.82 18.14
N GLN A 116 3.83 6.70 19.33
CA GLN A 116 2.40 6.93 19.52
C GLN A 116 2.00 8.37 19.22
N ASP A 117 2.68 9.35 19.82
CA ASP A 117 2.42 10.78 19.58
C ASP A 117 2.61 11.15 18.10
N PHE A 118 3.63 10.55 17.46
CA PHE A 118 3.90 10.72 16.04
C PHE A 118 2.74 10.24 15.19
N LEU A 119 2.28 9.00 15.42
CA LEU A 119 1.18 8.43 14.67
C LEU A 119 -0.12 9.21 14.93
N ASP A 120 -0.47 9.47 16.19
CA ASP A 120 -1.67 10.22 16.55
C ASP A 120 -1.72 11.59 15.87
N ARG A 121 -0.60 12.31 15.85
CA ARG A 121 -0.52 13.62 15.21
C ARG A 121 -0.62 13.54 13.69
N TYR A 122 0.19 12.69 13.06
CA TYR A 122 0.37 12.73 11.61
C TYR A 122 -0.63 11.87 10.85
N THR A 123 -1.33 10.93 11.49
CA THR A 123 -2.54 10.35 10.88
C THR A 123 -3.69 11.35 10.87
N GLN A 124 -3.87 12.13 11.94
CA GLN A 124 -4.86 13.19 12.00
C GLN A 124 -4.56 14.30 10.99
N GLU A 125 -3.30 14.72 10.88
CA GLU A 125 -2.89 15.70 9.88
C GLU A 125 -3.15 15.20 8.45
N TYR A 126 -2.84 13.94 8.15
CA TYR A 126 -3.16 13.34 6.86
C TYR A 126 -4.67 13.35 6.59
N TYR A 127 -5.49 12.98 7.59
CA TYR A 127 -6.95 12.95 7.47
C TYR A 127 -7.52 14.31 7.05
N GLU A 128 -6.95 15.40 7.58
CA GLU A 128 -7.31 16.78 7.27
C GLU A 128 -6.78 17.23 5.91
N VAL A 129 -5.46 17.17 5.71
CA VAL A 129 -4.77 17.70 4.52
C VAL A 129 -5.17 16.97 3.24
N SER A 130 -5.43 15.65 3.32
CA SER A 130 -5.87 14.87 2.15
C SER A 130 -7.36 15.06 1.80
N GLY A 131 -8.11 15.78 2.65
CA GLY A 131 -9.55 15.95 2.53
C GLY A 131 -10.34 14.65 2.71
N LEU A 132 -9.75 13.62 3.33
CA LEU A 132 -10.34 12.28 3.43
C LEU A 132 -11.69 12.27 4.18
N ALA A 133 -11.90 13.23 5.09
CA ALA A 133 -13.18 13.45 5.76
C ALA A 133 -14.35 13.68 4.77
N GLY A 134 -14.10 14.32 3.64
CA GLY A 134 -15.12 14.68 2.65
C GLY A 134 -15.26 13.69 1.48
N LYS A 135 -14.44 12.64 1.41
CA LYS A 135 -14.46 11.64 0.33
C LYS A 135 -15.25 10.42 0.78
N TYR A 136 -16.14 9.86 -0.04
CA TYR A 136 -17.00 8.74 0.38
C TYR A 136 -16.98 7.59 -0.61
N GLY A 137 -17.36 6.41 -0.12
CA GLY A 137 -17.53 5.21 -0.92
C GLY A 137 -16.40 4.21 -0.72
N TRP A 138 -16.51 3.09 -1.44
CA TRP A 138 -15.52 2.03 -1.39
C TRP A 138 -14.12 2.59 -1.71
N GLY A 139 -13.16 2.23 -0.87
CA GLY A 139 -11.82 2.77 -0.88
C GLY A 139 -11.58 3.81 0.19
N TYR A 140 -12.32 4.92 0.11
CA TYR A 140 -12.18 6.02 1.06
C TYR A 140 -12.71 5.66 2.45
N ASP A 141 -13.81 4.90 2.52
CA ASP A 141 -14.37 4.45 3.79
C ASP A 141 -13.37 3.56 4.54
N GLN A 142 -12.70 2.64 3.85
CA GLN A 142 -11.67 1.76 4.43
C GLN A 142 -10.43 2.54 4.84
N MET A 143 -9.97 3.49 4.02
CA MET A 143 -8.87 4.38 4.39
C MET A 143 -9.19 5.19 5.65
N ARG A 144 -10.42 5.70 5.80
CA ARG A 144 -10.83 6.38 7.02
C ARG A 144 -10.72 5.48 8.24
N TRP A 145 -11.26 4.26 8.16
CA TRP A 145 -11.20 3.30 9.27
C TRP A 145 -9.76 3.02 9.71
N LEU A 146 -8.83 2.87 8.76
CA LEU A 146 -7.42 2.69 9.06
C LEU A 146 -6.80 3.95 9.66
N VAL A 147 -6.93 5.10 9.01
CA VAL A 147 -6.25 6.36 9.40
C VAL A 147 -6.73 6.85 10.78
N THR A 148 -8.02 6.70 11.08
CA THR A 148 -8.59 7.08 12.38
C THR A 148 -8.50 5.98 13.43
N SER A 149 -8.03 4.78 13.06
CA SER A 149 -8.00 3.60 13.93
C SER A 149 -9.39 3.17 14.44
N CYS A 150 -10.45 3.45 13.66
CA CYS A 150 -11.84 3.18 14.02
C CYS A 150 -12.51 2.24 13.00
N PRO A 151 -12.12 0.96 12.92
CA PRO A 151 -12.81 -0.01 12.06
C PRO A 151 -14.23 -0.27 12.55
N LEU A 152 -15.19 -0.27 11.61
CA LEU A 152 -16.61 -0.48 11.91
C LEU A 152 -17.06 -1.94 11.81
N LYS A 153 -16.26 -2.78 11.16
CA LYS A 153 -16.63 -4.15 10.79
C LYS A 153 -15.65 -5.14 11.39
N GLU A 154 -16.16 -6.34 11.67
CA GLU A 154 -15.36 -7.40 12.29
C GLU A 154 -14.22 -7.90 11.39
N THR A 155 -14.40 -7.78 10.08
CA THR A 155 -13.40 -8.12 9.07
C THR A 155 -12.22 -7.14 9.03
N GLU A 156 -12.25 -6.07 9.81
CA GLU A 156 -11.27 -4.98 9.81
C GLU A 156 -10.77 -4.64 11.23
N ARG A 157 -11.08 -5.47 12.25
CA ARG A 157 -10.69 -5.21 13.65
C ARG A 157 -9.19 -4.98 13.82
N CYS A 158 -8.38 -5.67 13.02
CA CYS A 158 -6.92 -5.50 13.01
C CYS A 158 -6.44 -4.12 12.56
N TRP A 159 -7.32 -3.23 12.09
CA TRP A 159 -6.98 -1.85 11.72
C TRP A 159 -7.09 -0.87 12.90
N ASN A 160 -7.54 -1.34 14.08
CA ASN A 160 -7.49 -0.56 15.31
C ASN A 160 -6.09 -0.65 15.95
N TRP A 161 -5.09 -0.09 15.29
CA TRP A 161 -3.69 -0.02 15.74
C TRP A 161 -3.49 0.82 17.02
N LYS A 162 -4.51 1.58 17.45
CA LYS A 162 -4.49 2.27 18.76
C LYS A 162 -4.90 1.37 19.93
N ALA A 163 -5.43 0.18 19.68
CA ALA A 163 -5.74 -0.78 20.73
C ALA A 163 -4.46 -1.38 21.33
N ASP A 164 -4.49 -1.69 22.64
CA ASP A 164 -3.40 -2.36 23.34
C ASP A 164 -3.00 -3.70 22.69
N SER A 165 -3.92 -4.32 21.94
CA SER A 165 -3.66 -5.53 21.16
C SER A 165 -4.47 -5.56 19.87
N LEU A 166 -3.83 -5.98 18.78
CA LEU A 166 -4.47 -6.19 17.49
C LEU A 166 -5.20 -7.54 17.44
N ASP A 167 -6.52 -7.53 17.24
CA ASP A 167 -7.35 -8.74 17.08
C ASP A 167 -7.18 -9.40 15.70
N ILE A 168 -5.96 -9.86 15.38
CA ILE A 168 -5.64 -10.56 14.13
C ILE A 168 -6.42 -11.88 14.05
N ALA A 169 -6.49 -12.63 15.15
CA ALA A 169 -7.15 -13.93 15.17
C ALA A 169 -8.67 -13.81 14.95
N GLY A 170 -9.33 -12.83 15.59
CA GLY A 170 -10.74 -12.53 15.35
C GLY A 170 -10.99 -11.99 13.95
N THR A 171 -10.11 -11.12 13.44
CA THR A 171 -10.18 -10.67 12.05
C THR A 171 -10.13 -11.83 11.05
N LEU A 172 -9.18 -12.75 11.21
CA LEU A 172 -9.04 -13.93 10.36
C LEU A 172 -10.30 -14.83 10.43
N ARG A 173 -10.88 -15.01 11.62
CA ARG A 173 -12.15 -15.76 11.78
C ARG A 173 -13.30 -15.09 11.06
N ALA A 174 -13.46 -13.78 11.21
CA ALA A 174 -14.53 -13.02 10.57
C ALA A 174 -14.44 -13.05 9.03
N ARG A 175 -13.22 -13.08 8.49
CA ARG A 175 -12.97 -13.11 7.03
C ARG A 175 -13.14 -14.49 6.40
N GLY A 176 -13.12 -15.57 7.18
CA GLY A 176 -13.22 -16.94 6.66
C GLY A 176 -12.07 -17.27 5.70
N MET A 177 -12.39 -17.78 4.51
CA MET A 177 -11.39 -18.27 3.53
C MET A 177 -10.96 -17.23 2.49
N ARG A 178 -11.75 -16.17 2.29
CA ARG A 178 -11.50 -15.14 1.26
C ARG A 178 -11.98 -13.78 1.73
N TYR A 179 -11.21 -12.75 1.43
CA TYR A 179 -11.57 -11.36 1.75
C TYR A 179 -10.97 -10.41 0.71
N ASN A 180 -11.78 -9.47 0.21
CA ASN A 180 -11.41 -8.51 -0.85
C ASN A 180 -10.71 -9.13 -2.06
N GLY A 181 -11.14 -10.33 -2.47
CA GLY A 181 -10.57 -11.05 -3.61
C GLY A 181 -9.34 -11.92 -3.29
N TYR A 182 -8.75 -11.76 -2.12
CA TYR A 182 -7.55 -12.48 -1.67
C TYR A 182 -7.90 -13.71 -0.81
N PRO A 183 -7.12 -14.81 -0.90
CA PRO A 183 -7.23 -15.91 0.04
C PRO A 183 -6.79 -15.45 1.43
N VAL A 184 -7.53 -15.86 2.45
CA VAL A 184 -7.20 -15.60 3.84
C VAL A 184 -6.48 -16.83 4.35
N SER A 185 -5.20 -16.68 4.72
CA SER A 185 -4.44 -17.76 5.32
C SER A 185 -3.60 -17.25 6.48
N LYS A 186 -3.41 -18.09 7.50
CA LYS A 186 -2.62 -17.76 8.69
C LYS A 186 -1.17 -17.41 8.36
N GLY A 187 -0.62 -17.99 7.28
CA GLY A 187 0.75 -17.75 6.83
C GLY A 187 0.88 -16.62 5.80
N TYR A 188 -0.22 -15.97 5.41
CA TYR A 188 -0.23 -14.95 4.35
C TYR A 188 -1.23 -13.83 4.69
N PHE A 189 -1.08 -13.27 5.88
CA PHE A 189 -1.79 -12.08 6.33
C PHE A 189 -0.96 -10.82 5.99
N GLY A 190 -1.60 -9.71 5.62
CA GLY A 190 -0.90 -8.50 5.16
C GLY A 190 -0.79 -8.33 3.65
N SER A 191 -1.31 -9.26 2.86
CA SER A 191 -1.30 -9.20 1.38
C SER A 191 -2.20 -8.11 0.82
N PHE A 192 -3.29 -7.82 1.54
CA PHE A 192 -4.10 -6.63 1.33
C PHE A 192 -3.38 -5.43 1.97
N CYS A 193 -3.23 -4.33 1.24
CA CYS A 193 -2.33 -3.24 1.63
C CYS A 193 -2.68 -2.60 2.99
N LEU A 194 -3.96 -2.46 3.34
CA LEU A 194 -4.37 -1.88 4.62
C LEU A 194 -4.02 -2.77 5.82
N ASP A 195 -4.03 -4.10 5.65
CA ASP A 195 -3.58 -5.00 6.71
C ASP A 195 -2.09 -4.84 6.96
N GLY A 196 -1.30 -4.73 5.89
CA GLY A 196 0.14 -4.50 5.96
C GLY A 196 0.46 -3.18 6.65
N LEU A 197 -0.28 -2.11 6.33
CA LEU A 197 -0.14 -0.82 7.01
C LEU A 197 -0.55 -0.91 8.48
N ALA A 198 -1.71 -1.49 8.79
CA ALA A 198 -2.19 -1.60 10.17
C ALA A 198 -1.23 -2.34 11.10
N MET A 199 -0.47 -3.32 10.58
CA MET A 199 0.56 -4.01 11.35
C MET A 199 1.86 -3.22 11.51
N ALA A 200 2.10 -2.24 10.64
CA ALA A 200 3.29 -1.41 10.65
C ALA A 200 3.13 -0.13 11.49
N LEU A 201 1.89 0.31 11.70
CA LEU A 201 1.49 1.35 12.65
C LEU A 201 1.50 0.78 14.07
#